data_AF-A0A1F7WVE0-F1
#
_entry.id   AF-A0A1F7WVE0-F1
#
_cell.length_a   1.000
_cell.length_b   1.000
_cell.length_c   1.000
_cell.angle_alpha   90.00
_cell.angle_beta   90.00
_cell.angle_gamma   90.00
#
_symmetry.space_group_name_H-M   'P 1'
#
loop_
_entity.id
_entity.type
_entity.pdbx_description
1 polymer ?
#
loop_
_entity_poly.entity_id
_entity_poly.type
_entity_poly.pdbx_seq_one_letter_code
_entity_poly.pdbx_strand_id
1 'polypeptide(L)'
;MLSVDRIPGPDKTDPLIYAAPLKTYSLSNILRKNGTITATKNFEDFYSVAPFSFFGSLNNLYGSSNNMKVTTQLPLPATSRVGTSGVLYKGRNYINKVTSSFDTWYALWSLEADSATTAWLCLNIEITPANATVVSTAEGDCFRINQAGDITGFKADVTENGIMMSYR
;
A
#
# COMPACT_ATOMS: atom_id res chain seq x y z
N MET A 1 13.87 -3.21 -16.64
CA MET A 1 13.13 -1.95 -16.43
C MET A 1 11.77 -2.34 -15.87
N LEU A 2 11.40 -1.84 -14.69
CA LEU A 2 10.07 -2.02 -14.11
C LEU A 2 9.17 -0.90 -14.66
N SER A 3 7.98 -1.25 -15.15
CA SER A 3 6.95 -0.27 -15.50
C SER A 3 5.71 -0.52 -14.65
N VAL A 4 5.07 0.56 -14.22
CA VAL A 4 3.90 0.53 -13.35
C VAL A 4 2.79 1.32 -14.03
N ASP A 5 1.70 0.64 -14.37
CA ASP A 5 0.52 1.27 -14.96
C ASP A 5 -0.57 1.37 -13.89
N ARG A 6 -1.03 2.60 -13.65
CA ARG A 6 -1.99 2.93 -12.60
C ARG A 6 -3.26 3.49 -13.24
N ILE A 7 -4.40 2.79 -13.12
CA ILE A 7 -5.66 3.16 -13.82
C ILE A 7 -6.82 3.22 -12.81
N PRO A 8 -7.48 4.39 -12.63
CA PRO A 8 -8.73 4.47 -11.88
C PRO A 8 -9.79 3.53 -12.48
N GLY A 9 -10.42 2.71 -11.64
CA GLY A 9 -11.47 1.78 -12.04
C GLY A 9 -12.88 2.31 -11.72
N PRO A 10 -13.94 1.70 -12.29
CA PRO A 10 -15.30 1.97 -11.85
C PRO A 10 -15.52 1.47 -10.41
N ASP A 11 -16.55 1.96 -9.73
CA ASP A 11 -16.90 1.47 -8.40
C ASP A 11 -17.28 -0.02 -8.45
N LYS A 12 -16.82 -0.83 -7.49
CA LYS A 12 -17.09 -2.28 -7.41
C LYS A 12 -17.46 -2.71 -6.00
N THR A 13 -18.14 -3.85 -5.90
CA THR A 13 -18.45 -4.55 -4.65
C THR A 13 -17.55 -5.77 -4.48
N ASP A 14 -17.08 -6.06 -3.27
CA ASP A 14 -16.46 -7.34 -2.92
C ASP A 14 -16.90 -7.75 -1.51
N PRO A 15 -17.72 -8.80 -1.33
CA PRO A 15 -18.31 -9.14 -0.03
C PRO A 15 -17.27 -9.55 1.03
N LEU A 16 -16.05 -9.92 0.64
CA LEU A 16 -14.97 -10.21 1.59
C LEU A 16 -14.37 -8.91 2.15
N ILE A 17 -14.23 -7.88 1.32
CA ILE A 17 -13.69 -6.56 1.70
C ILE A 17 -14.82 -5.67 2.24
N TYR A 18 -15.81 -5.36 1.42
CA TYR A 18 -16.99 -4.55 1.75
C TYR A 18 -18.19 -4.86 0.83
N ALA A 19 -19.37 -5.08 1.42
CA ALA A 19 -20.56 -5.51 0.69
C ALA A 19 -21.26 -4.39 -0.11
N ALA A 20 -20.90 -3.12 0.11
CA ALA A 20 -21.42 -2.00 -0.68
C ALA A 20 -20.41 -1.55 -1.76
N PRO A 21 -20.85 -0.87 -2.84
CA PRO A 21 -19.95 -0.37 -3.86
C PRO A 21 -18.94 0.64 -3.29
N LEU A 22 -17.66 0.47 -3.63
CA LEU A 22 -16.57 1.38 -3.27
C LEU A 22 -15.82 1.83 -4.53
N LYS A 23 -15.16 3.00 -4.46
CA LYS A 23 -14.22 3.40 -5.51
C LYS A 23 -13.11 2.38 -5.60
N THR A 24 -12.75 2.01 -6.82
CA THR A 24 -11.65 1.08 -7.06
C THR A 24 -10.52 1.71 -7.83
N TYR A 25 -9.31 1.29 -7.49
CA TYR A 25 -8.11 1.61 -8.23
C TYR A 25 -7.46 0.33 -8.71
N SER A 26 -7.24 0.17 -10.00
CA SER A 26 -6.54 -0.99 -10.54
C SER A 26 -5.10 -0.62 -10.87
N LEU A 27 -4.17 -1.44 -10.40
CA LEU A 27 -2.73 -1.28 -10.57
C LEU A 27 -2.16 -2.53 -11.22
N SER A 28 -1.38 -2.35 -12.29
CA SER A 28 -0.62 -3.42 -12.92
C SER A 28 0.87 -3.10 -12.88
N ASN A 29 1.62 -3.85 -12.08
CA ASN A 29 3.08 -3.79 -12.04
C ASN A 29 3.64 -4.81 -13.03
N ILE A 30 4.27 -4.33 -14.10
CA ILE A 30 4.85 -5.17 -15.16
C ILE A 30 6.36 -5.15 -15.02
N LEU A 31 6.93 -6.29 -14.63
CA LEU A 31 8.37 -6.48 -14.57
C LEU A 31 8.89 -6.95 -15.93
N ARG A 32 9.84 -6.19 -16.51
CA ARG A 32 10.52 -6.57 -17.75
C ARG A 32 12.02 -6.77 -17.54
N LYS A 33 12.52 -7.91 -18.03
CA LYS A 33 13.96 -8.23 -18.13
C LYS A 33 14.35 -8.23 -19.61
N ASN A 34 15.27 -7.35 -20.00
CA ASN A 34 15.74 -7.19 -21.38
C ASN A 34 14.59 -6.96 -22.40
N GLY A 35 13.60 -6.13 -22.04
CA GLY A 35 12.43 -5.82 -22.88
C GLY A 35 11.28 -6.84 -22.79
N THR A 36 11.57 -8.08 -22.41
CA THR A 36 10.58 -9.15 -22.26
C THR A 36 9.86 -9.07 -20.91
N ILE A 37 8.54 -9.21 -20.90
CA ILE A 37 7.75 -9.31 -19.66
C ILE A 37 8.12 -10.60 -18.95
N THR A 38 8.58 -10.50 -17.71
CA THR A 38 8.91 -11.66 -16.87
C THR A 38 7.88 -11.87 -15.76
N ALA A 39 7.15 -10.84 -15.36
CA ALA A 39 6.04 -10.97 -14.41
C ALA A 39 5.04 -9.81 -14.59
N THR A 40 3.78 -10.07 -14.28
CA THR A 40 2.74 -9.04 -14.08
C THR A 40 2.12 -9.28 -12.71
N LYS A 41 2.07 -8.24 -11.87
CA LYS A 41 1.36 -8.25 -10.58
C LYS A 41 0.18 -7.28 -10.69
N ASN A 42 -1.02 -7.76 -10.45
CA ASN A 42 -2.23 -6.92 -10.48
C ASN A 42 -2.76 -6.72 -9.07
N PHE A 43 -3.07 -5.48 -8.74
CA PHE A 43 -3.70 -5.07 -7.49
C PHE A 43 -4.99 -4.32 -7.81
N GLU A 44 -6.00 -4.52 -6.97
CA GLU A 44 -7.20 -3.69 -6.96
C GLU A 44 -7.42 -3.17 -5.55
N ASP A 45 -7.32 -1.86 -5.38
CA ASP A 45 -7.50 -1.17 -4.10
C ASP A 45 -8.94 -0.64 -3.98
N PHE A 46 -9.55 -0.80 -2.81
CA PHE A 46 -10.91 -0.36 -2.51
C PHE A 46 -10.85 0.78 -1.48
N TYR A 47 -11.36 1.96 -1.83
CA TYR A 47 -11.19 3.16 -1.02
C TYR A 47 -12.35 4.17 -1.14
N SER A 48 -12.36 5.15 -0.26
CA SER A 48 -13.13 6.40 -0.36
C SER A 48 -12.16 7.59 -0.27
N VAL A 49 -12.58 8.77 -0.74
CA VAL A 49 -11.77 10.00 -0.73
C VAL A 49 -12.40 11.16 0.05
N ALA A 50 -13.63 11.02 0.52
CA ALA A 50 -14.35 12.04 1.27
C ALA A 50 -15.23 11.41 2.37
N PRO A 51 -14.66 11.09 3.56
CA PRO A 51 -13.24 11.18 3.91
C PRO A 51 -12.39 10.07 3.26
N PHE A 52 -11.06 10.23 3.29
CA PHE A 52 -10.17 9.14 2.85
C PHE A 52 -10.34 7.93 3.76
N SER A 53 -10.58 6.77 3.17
CA SER A 53 -10.56 5.50 3.89
C SER A 53 -10.17 4.38 2.94
N PHE A 54 -9.32 3.49 3.41
CA PHE A 54 -8.91 2.30 2.67
C PHE A 54 -9.58 1.08 3.28
N PHE A 55 -10.23 0.27 2.44
CA PHE A 55 -11.04 -0.87 2.90
C PHE A 55 -10.31 -2.20 2.70
N GLY A 56 -9.40 -2.26 1.73
CA GLY A 56 -8.64 -3.45 1.43
C GLY A 56 -8.19 -3.49 -0.02
N SER A 57 -7.54 -4.60 -0.37
CA SER A 57 -7.07 -4.84 -1.72
C SER A 57 -7.23 -6.30 -2.14
N LEU A 58 -7.41 -6.50 -3.45
CA LEU A 58 -7.24 -7.79 -4.11
C LEU A 58 -5.88 -7.80 -4.79
N ASN A 59 -5.16 -8.90 -4.68
CA ASN A 59 -3.83 -9.03 -5.26
C ASN A 59 -3.70 -10.40 -5.92
N ASN A 60 -3.34 -10.41 -7.20
CA ASN A 60 -3.09 -11.64 -7.95
C ASN A 60 -1.58 -11.93 -8.08
N LEU A 61 -0.90 -12.02 -6.95
CA LEU A 61 0.54 -12.26 -6.93
C LEU A 61 0.80 -13.72 -7.32
N TYR A 62 1.53 -13.97 -8.41
CA TYR A 62 1.89 -15.31 -8.89
C TYR A 62 0.70 -16.28 -9.13
N GLY A 63 -0.47 -15.76 -9.52
CA GLY A 63 -1.66 -16.59 -9.72
C GLY A 63 -2.41 -16.94 -8.43
N SER A 64 -1.90 -16.52 -7.26
CA SER A 64 -2.61 -16.61 -5.99
C SER A 64 -3.59 -15.45 -5.86
N SER A 65 -4.85 -15.76 -5.57
CA SER A 65 -5.87 -14.75 -5.32
C SER A 65 -5.82 -14.33 -3.85
N ASN A 66 -4.91 -13.44 -3.49
CA ASN A 66 -4.82 -12.91 -2.13
C ASN A 66 -5.80 -11.76 -1.95
N ASN A 67 -6.32 -11.61 -0.73
CA ASN A 67 -7.15 -10.48 -0.38
C ASN A 67 -6.70 -9.93 0.97
N MET A 68 -6.49 -8.63 1.02
CA MET A 68 -6.24 -7.91 2.24
C MET A 68 -7.47 -7.11 2.62
N LYS A 69 -7.91 -7.27 3.87
CA LYS A 69 -9.06 -6.56 4.44
C LYS A 69 -8.60 -5.68 5.59
N VAL A 70 -8.94 -4.41 5.54
CA VAL A 70 -8.76 -3.51 6.67
C VAL A 70 -9.74 -3.88 7.79
N THR A 71 -9.21 -4.07 8.99
CA THR A 71 -9.98 -4.44 10.20
C THR A 71 -10.10 -3.29 11.18
N THR A 72 -9.16 -2.34 11.14
CA THR A 72 -9.16 -1.14 11.97
C THR A 72 -8.46 -0.05 11.19
N GLN A 73 -8.97 1.17 11.23
CA GLN A 73 -8.35 2.32 10.58
C GLN A 73 -8.56 3.55 11.42
N LEU A 74 -7.55 4.43 11.43
CA LEU A 74 -7.66 5.77 11.97
C LEU A 74 -7.65 6.76 10.80
N PRO A 75 -8.47 7.82 10.83
CA PRO A 75 -8.41 8.86 9.81
C PRO A 75 -7.03 9.51 9.84
N LEU A 76 -6.48 9.80 8.65
CA LEU A 76 -5.30 10.66 8.56
C LEU A 76 -5.63 12.03 9.14
N PRO A 77 -4.75 12.61 9.97
CA PRO A 77 -4.97 13.94 10.48
C PRO A 77 -4.90 14.96 9.34
N ALA A 78 -5.81 15.94 9.35
CA ALA A 78 -5.81 17.02 8.35
C ALA A 78 -4.54 17.90 8.42
N THR A 79 -3.90 17.95 9.60
CA THR A 79 -2.65 18.67 9.85
C THR A 79 -1.79 17.88 10.81
N SER A 80 -0.46 17.91 10.63
CA SER A 80 0.49 17.28 11.55
C SER A 80 1.79 18.09 11.62
N ARG A 81 2.69 17.72 12.52
CA ARG A 81 4.02 18.32 12.65
C ARG A 81 5.09 17.34 12.18
N VAL A 82 6.14 17.85 11.55
CA VAL A 82 7.34 17.07 11.25
C VAL A 82 7.86 16.40 12.53
N GLY A 83 8.22 15.12 12.43
CA GLY A 83 8.59 14.24 13.54
C GLY A 83 7.43 13.42 14.11
N THR A 84 6.20 13.64 13.65
CA THR A 84 5.03 12.87 14.09
C THR A 84 4.84 11.63 13.24
N SER A 85 4.35 10.55 13.85
CA SER A 85 3.93 9.32 13.17
C SER A 85 2.65 8.76 13.79
N GLY A 86 2.03 7.81 13.09
CA GLY A 86 0.85 7.12 13.58
C GLY A 86 0.48 5.90 12.76
N VAL A 87 -0.52 5.16 13.24
CA VAL A 87 -1.11 4.05 12.49
C VAL A 87 -2.13 4.61 11.50
N LEU A 88 -2.03 4.22 10.24
CA LEU A 88 -3.05 4.45 9.23
C LEU A 88 -4.13 3.37 9.34
N TYR A 89 -3.74 2.11 9.15
CA TYR A 89 -4.66 0.98 9.26
C TYR A 89 -3.98 -0.29 9.76
N LYS A 90 -4.81 -1.21 10.26
CA LYS A 90 -4.48 -2.62 10.51
C LYS A 90 -5.37 -3.51 9.66
N GLY A 91 -4.76 -4.42 8.91
CA GLY A 91 -5.45 -5.35 8.02
C GLY A 91 -5.07 -6.81 8.25
N ARG A 92 -5.83 -7.69 7.60
CA ARG A 92 -5.57 -9.12 7.49
C ARG A 92 -5.43 -9.48 6.02
N ASN A 93 -4.30 -10.08 5.66
CA ASN A 93 -4.05 -10.58 4.31
C ASN A 93 -4.25 -12.10 4.29
N TYR A 94 -5.28 -12.53 3.58
CA TYR A 94 -5.62 -13.94 3.41
C TYR A 94 -4.98 -14.46 2.13
N ILE A 95 -4.18 -15.51 2.28
CA ILE A 95 -3.54 -16.17 1.15
C ILE A 95 -4.56 -17.06 0.45
N ASN A 96 -4.67 -16.97 -0.88
CA ASN A 96 -5.61 -17.76 -1.69
C ASN A 96 -7.10 -17.66 -1.29
N LYS A 97 -7.55 -16.50 -0.79
CA LYS A 97 -8.92 -16.26 -0.28
C LYS A 97 -9.38 -17.19 0.85
N VAL A 98 -8.47 -17.90 1.52
CA VAL A 98 -8.85 -18.80 2.63
C VAL A 98 -8.92 -18.00 3.93
N THR A 99 -10.09 -17.98 4.58
CA THR A 99 -10.35 -17.10 5.75
C THR A 99 -9.74 -17.57 7.08
N SER A 100 -9.14 -18.77 7.13
CA SER A 100 -8.67 -19.39 8.38
C SER A 100 -7.23 -19.07 8.76
N SER A 101 -6.38 -18.64 7.81
CA SER A 101 -4.99 -18.23 8.07
C SER A 101 -4.68 -16.93 7.33
N PHE A 102 -4.08 -15.96 8.04
CA PHE A 102 -3.82 -14.64 7.49
C PHE A 102 -2.57 -14.00 8.09
N ASP A 103 -1.86 -13.22 7.28
CA ASP A 103 -0.83 -12.31 7.77
C ASP A 103 -1.51 -11.06 8.33
N THR A 104 -0.89 -10.45 9.34
CA THR A 104 -1.33 -9.15 9.85
C THR A 104 -0.54 -8.05 9.18
N TRP A 105 -1.24 -7.08 8.60
CA TRP A 105 -0.65 -5.92 7.93
C TRP A 105 -0.87 -4.68 8.79
N TYR A 106 0.16 -3.85 8.92
CA TYR A 106 0.06 -2.52 9.52
C TYR A 106 0.56 -1.50 8.51
N ALA A 107 -0.29 -0.56 8.15
CA ALA A 107 0.16 0.65 7.49
C ALA A 107 0.36 1.74 8.53
N LEU A 108 1.54 2.32 8.52
CA LEU A 108 1.97 3.41 9.37
C LEU A 108 2.22 4.63 8.50
N TRP A 109 2.05 5.81 9.07
CA TRP A 109 2.47 7.06 8.45
C TRP A 109 3.50 7.77 9.34
N SER A 110 4.45 8.44 8.72
CA SER A 110 5.37 9.38 9.38
C SER A 110 5.47 10.66 8.55
N LEU A 111 5.70 11.78 9.22
CA LEU A 111 6.02 13.05 8.58
C LEU A 111 7.46 13.41 8.92
N GLU A 112 8.36 13.26 7.95
CA GLU A 112 9.80 13.41 8.12
C GLU A 112 10.29 14.74 7.53
N ALA A 113 11.40 15.26 8.06
CA ALA A 113 11.97 16.51 7.58
C ALA A 113 12.51 16.36 6.15
N ASP A 114 12.33 17.39 5.33
CA ASP A 114 12.96 17.50 4.00
C ASP A 114 13.67 18.86 3.86
N SER A 115 12.91 19.95 3.93
CA SER A 115 13.43 21.32 3.87
C SER A 115 12.67 22.26 4.80
N ALA A 116 12.95 23.56 4.72
CA ALA A 116 12.21 24.57 5.48
C ALA A 116 10.72 24.68 5.09
N THR A 117 10.35 24.26 3.88
CA THR A 117 8.99 24.42 3.32
C THR A 117 8.33 23.11 2.90
N THR A 118 9.05 22.00 2.99
CA THR A 118 8.59 20.67 2.58
C THR A 118 8.90 19.61 3.63
N ALA A 119 8.12 18.53 3.59
CA ALA A 119 8.31 17.34 4.41
C ALA A 119 8.08 16.08 3.57
N TRP A 120 8.61 14.94 4.02
CA TRP A 120 8.29 13.62 3.45
C TRP A 120 7.15 13.00 4.24
N LEU A 121 5.98 12.84 3.63
CA LEU A 121 4.93 11.96 4.14
C LEU A 121 5.26 10.54 3.70
N CYS A 122 5.72 9.71 4.63
CA CYS A 122 6.06 8.33 4.40
C CYS A 122 4.94 7.40 4.86
N LEU A 123 4.56 6.46 4.01
CA LEU A 123 3.62 5.38 4.27
C LEU A 123 4.42 4.08 4.31
N ASN A 124 4.50 3.48 5.48
CA ASN A 124 5.26 2.26 5.70
C ASN A 124 4.31 1.09 5.94
N ILE A 125 4.57 -0.04 5.32
CA ILE A 125 3.81 -1.27 5.54
C ILE A 125 4.71 -2.24 6.31
N GLU A 126 4.21 -2.72 7.45
CA GLU A 126 4.80 -3.82 8.20
C GLU A 126 3.90 -5.05 8.09
N ILE A 127 4.50 -6.20 7.76
CA ILE A 127 3.79 -7.47 7.61
C ILE A 127 4.28 -8.44 8.66
N THR A 128 3.36 -8.93 9.49
CA THR A 128 3.59 -10.03 10.43
C THR A 128 2.99 -11.31 9.86
N PRO A 129 3.80 -12.28 9.41
CA PRO A 129 3.30 -13.50 8.79
C PRO A 129 2.50 -14.37 9.75
N ALA A 130 1.49 -15.11 9.25
CA ALA A 130 0.70 -16.04 10.04
C ALA A 130 1.56 -17.19 10.63
N ASN A 131 2.57 -17.62 9.87
CA ASN A 131 3.54 -18.63 10.26
C ASN A 131 4.89 -17.93 10.45
N ALA A 132 5.37 -17.84 11.69
CA ALA A 132 6.50 -16.99 12.13
C ALA A 132 7.91 -17.40 11.64
N THR A 133 8.04 -17.93 10.42
CA THR A 133 9.32 -18.32 9.81
C THR A 133 9.82 -17.34 8.74
N VAL A 134 9.12 -16.23 8.47
CA VAL A 134 9.45 -15.30 7.39
C VAL A 134 9.65 -13.86 7.91
N VAL A 135 10.60 -13.17 7.29
CA VAL A 135 11.01 -11.79 7.55
C VAL A 135 9.86 -10.82 7.23
N SER A 136 9.63 -9.86 8.13
CA SER A 136 8.77 -8.69 7.89
C SER A 136 9.21 -7.98 6.61
N THR A 137 8.40 -7.99 5.56
CA THR A 137 8.61 -7.12 4.41
C THR A 137 8.19 -5.71 4.78
N ALA A 138 9.16 -4.79 4.76
CA ALA A 138 8.93 -3.37 4.87
C ALA A 138 8.94 -2.76 3.46
N GLU A 139 7.81 -2.16 3.09
CA GLU A 139 7.71 -1.24 1.95
C GLU A 139 7.47 0.15 2.50
N GLY A 140 8.23 1.13 2.03
CA GLY A 140 8.12 2.53 2.44
C GLY A 140 7.96 3.41 1.21
N ASP A 141 6.76 3.97 1.01
CA ASP A 141 6.46 4.95 -0.03
C ASP A 141 6.43 6.35 0.60
N CYS A 142 7.28 7.26 0.14
CA CYS A 142 7.33 8.62 0.67
C CYS A 142 7.04 9.66 -0.41
N PHE A 143 6.16 10.59 -0.08
CA PHE A 143 5.75 11.70 -0.93
C PHE A 143 6.28 13.00 -0.34
N ARG A 144 7.00 13.80 -1.14
CA ARG A 144 7.39 15.14 -0.71
C ARG A 144 6.20 16.06 -0.81
N ILE A 145 5.74 16.57 0.32
CA ILE A 145 4.60 17.47 0.42
C ILE A 145 5.02 18.86 0.89
N ASN A 146 4.34 19.90 0.39
CA ASN A 146 4.43 21.25 0.93
C ASN A 146 3.38 21.46 2.06
N GLN A 147 3.34 22.67 2.63
CA GLN A 147 2.38 23.02 3.69
C GLN A 147 0.90 22.98 3.27
N ALA A 148 0.61 23.07 1.96
CA ALA A 148 -0.74 22.94 1.42
C ALA A 148 -1.14 21.47 1.15
N GLY A 149 -0.20 20.52 1.27
CA GLY A 149 -0.41 19.12 0.95
C GLY A 149 -0.13 18.76 -0.50
N ASP A 150 0.42 19.67 -1.31
CA ASP A 150 0.76 19.39 -2.70
C ASP A 150 1.98 18.46 -2.78
N ILE A 151 1.87 17.42 -3.61
CA ILE A 151 2.93 16.43 -3.82
C ILE A 151 3.87 16.92 -4.93
N THR A 152 5.18 16.97 -4.63
CA THR A 152 6.22 17.49 -5.54
C THR A 152 7.37 16.51 -5.78
N GLY A 153 7.30 15.31 -5.19
CA GLY A 153 8.35 14.30 -5.29
C GLY A 153 7.92 12.98 -4.69
N PHE A 154 8.62 11.92 -5.07
CA PHE A 154 8.34 10.56 -4.64
C PHE A 154 9.66 9.80 -4.46
N LYS A 155 9.78 9.05 -3.37
CA LYS A 155 10.84 8.06 -3.17
C LYS A 155 10.19 6.80 -2.59
N ALA A 156 10.74 5.64 -2.91
CA ALA A 156 10.27 4.38 -2.36
C ALA A 156 11.45 3.49 -1.96
N ASP A 157 11.26 2.72 -0.90
CA ASP A 157 12.16 1.66 -0.46
C ASP A 157 11.38 0.36 -0.36
N VAL A 158 11.87 -0.67 -1.06
CA VAL A 158 11.25 -1.99 -1.09
C VAL A 158 12.29 -3.02 -0.67
N THR A 159 11.99 -3.79 0.37
CA THR A 159 12.82 -4.93 0.76
C THR A 159 12.20 -6.22 0.23
N GLU A 160 12.85 -6.87 -0.73
CA GLU A 160 12.42 -8.17 -1.28
C GLU A 160 13.53 -9.20 -1.03
N ASN A 161 13.20 -10.31 -0.37
CA ASN A 161 14.17 -11.37 0.00
C ASN A 161 15.42 -10.86 0.74
N GLY A 162 15.28 -9.84 1.58
CA GLY A 162 16.38 -9.24 2.35
C GLY A 162 17.26 -8.27 1.55
N ILE A 163 16.94 -8.00 0.28
CA ILE A 163 17.62 -7.01 -0.55
C ILE A 163 16.78 -5.73 -0.57
N MET A 164 17.39 -4.60 -0.19
CA MET A 164 16.75 -3.29 -0.27
C MET A 164 16.93 -2.70 -1.67
N MET A 165 15.83 -2.32 -2.29
CA MET A 165 15.76 -1.59 -3.55
C MET A 165 15.24 -0.19 -3.28
N SER A 166 16.03 0.82 -3.66
CA SER A 166 15.68 2.23 -3.49
C SER A 166 15.34 2.88 -4.83
N TYR A 167 14.20 3.55 -4.86
CA TYR A 167 13.73 4.41 -5.94
C TYR A 167 13.71 5.85 -5.41
N ARG A 168 14.28 6.78 -6.16
CA ARG A 168 14.50 8.18 -5.75
C ARG A 168 14.16 9.11 -6.90
#